data_AF-X1PE90-F1
#
_entry.id   AF-X1PE90-F1
#
_cell.length_a   1.000
_cell.length_b   1.000
_cell.length_c   1.000
_cell.angle_alpha   90.00
_cell.angle_beta   90.00
_cell.angle_gamma   90.00
#
_symmetry.space_group_name_H-M   'P 1'
#
loop_
_entity.id
_entity.type
_entity.pdbx_description
1 polymer ?
#
loop_
_entity_poly.entity_id
_entity_poly.type
_entity_poly.pdbx_seq_one_letter_code
_entity_poly.pdbx_strand_id
1 'polypeptide(L)' 'MKAGTNLEKVLESGRFAVTTEAGPPKGTNAEVIQRKADLLRDCCDAANVTDNQTAIVRMSSLAG' A
#
# COMPACT_ATOMS: atom_id res chain seq x y z
N MET A 1 1.01 -1.71 22.32
CA MET A 1 0.04 -2.64 21.70
C MET A 1 0.67 -3.12 20.40
N LYS A 2 0.65 -4.43 20.11
CA LYS A 2 1.13 -4.99 18.83
C LYS A 2 0.07 -4.85 17.74
N ALA A 3 0.47 -4.69 16.49
CA ALA A 3 -0.44 -4.41 15.38
C ALA A 3 -1.14 -5.67 14.82
N GLY A 4 -0.56 -6.86 15.00
CA GLY A 4 -1.09 -8.14 14.53
C GLY A 4 -1.03 -8.34 13.01
N THR A 5 -0.34 -7.47 12.29
CA THR A 5 -0.30 -7.43 10.82
C THR A 5 0.63 -8.49 10.22
N ASN A 6 0.51 -8.75 8.91
CA ASN A 6 1.43 -9.66 8.21
C ASN A 6 2.88 -9.17 8.30
N LEU A 7 3.12 -7.88 8.06
CA LEU A 7 4.46 -7.29 8.17
C LEU A 7 5.07 -7.48 9.58
N GLU A 8 4.29 -7.27 10.64
CA GLU A 8 4.77 -7.50 12.01
C GLU A 8 5.22 -8.95 12.20
N LYS A 9 4.41 -9.93 11.75
CA LYS A 9 4.73 -11.36 11.83
C LYS A 9 6.00 -11.73 11.05
N VAL A 10 6.17 -11.17 9.84
CA VAL A 10 7.35 -11.44 9.00
C VAL A 10 8.61 -10.91 9.68
N LEU A 11 8.58 -9.67 10.17
CA LEU A 11 9.70 -9.06 10.88
C LEU A 11 10.05 -9.82 12.18
N GLU A 12 9.05 -10.22 12.97
CA GLU A 12 9.27 -11.00 14.20
C GLU A 12 9.85 -12.40 13.93
N SER A 13 9.55 -12.99 12.78
CA SER A 13 10.08 -14.29 12.38
C SER A 13 11.54 -14.26 11.91
N GLY A 14 12.14 -13.07 11.74
CA GLY A 14 13.48 -12.90 11.19
C GLY A 14 13.60 -13.18 9.69
N ARG A 15 12.46 -13.32 8.99
CA ARG A 15 12.40 -13.49 7.53
C ARG A 15 12.60 -12.14 6.82
N PHE A 16 13.09 -12.20 5.58
CA PHE A 16 13.17 -11.02 4.72
C PHE A 16 11.76 -10.51 4.39
N ALA A 17 11.51 -9.23 4.64
CA ALA A 17 10.24 -8.58 4.34
C ALA A 17 10.31 -7.82 3.02
N VAL A 18 9.29 -7.98 2.18
CA VAL A 18 9.10 -7.24 0.93
C VAL A 18 7.94 -6.28 1.11
N THR A 19 8.16 -4.98 0.88
CA THR A 19 7.10 -3.98 0.89
C THR A 19 6.97 -3.31 -0.47
N THR A 20 5.81 -2.70 -0.72
CA THR A 20 5.56 -1.92 -1.93
C THR A 20 4.88 -0.60 -1.59
N GLU A 21 5.02 0.36 -2.50
CA GLU A 21 4.35 1.64 -2.43
C GLU A 21 3.35 1.77 -3.58
N ALA A 22 2.10 2.09 -3.27
CA ALA A 22 1.03 2.27 -4.25
C ALA A 22 0.52 3.71 -4.26
N GLY A 23 0.62 4.35 -5.41
CA GLY A 23 0.16 5.72 -5.59
C GLY A 23 -1.30 5.87 -5.97
N PRO A 24 -2.10 6.67 -5.25
CA PRO A 24 -3.46 7.01 -5.66
C PRO A 24 -3.48 7.67 -7.05
N PRO A 25 -4.57 7.51 -7.81
CA PRO A 25 -4.71 8.14 -9.12
C PRO A 25 -4.84 9.67 -9.02
N LYS A 26 -4.62 10.34 -10.15
CA LYS A 26 -5.16 11.68 -10.35
C LYS A 26 -6.66 11.56 -10.59
N GLY A 27 -7.47 12.38 -9.93
CA GLY A 27 -8.92 12.30 -10.00
C GLY A 27 -9.52 11.35 -8.95
N THR A 28 -10.77 10.91 -9.16
CA THR A 28 -11.58 10.26 -8.12
C THR A 28 -11.92 8.79 -8.40
N ASN A 29 -11.41 8.19 -9.48
CA ASN A 29 -11.71 6.78 -9.80
C ASN A 29 -10.84 5.81 -8.97
N ALA A 30 -11.41 5.18 -7.94
CA ALA A 30 -10.73 4.24 -7.06
C ALA A 30 -10.31 2.92 -7.74
N GLU A 31 -10.92 2.55 -8.87
CA GLU A 31 -10.58 1.31 -9.59
C GLU A 31 -9.09 1.25 -9.98
N VAL A 32 -8.47 2.42 -10.20
CA VAL A 32 -7.04 2.51 -10.55
C VAL A 32 -6.15 2.02 -9.40
N ILE A 33 -6.47 2.37 -8.15
CA ILE A 33 -5.67 1.92 -6.99
C ILE A 33 -6.01 0.48 -6.61
N GLN A 34 -7.28 0.07 -6.75
CA GLN A 34 -7.71 -1.32 -6.54
C GLN A 34 -7.00 -2.29 -7.49
N ARG A 35 -6.94 -1.95 -8.78
CA ARG A 35 -6.21 -2.76 -9.77
C ARG A 35 -4.71 -2.87 -9.45
N LYS A 36 -4.09 -1.81 -8.91
CA LYS A 36 -2.68 -1.88 -8.46
C LYS A 36 -2.55 -2.82 -7.25
N ALA A 37 -3.48 -2.77 -6.30
CA ALA A 37 -3.49 -3.67 -5.16
C ALA A 37 -3.63 -5.14 -5.59
N ASP A 38 -4.51 -5.44 -6.55
CA ASP A 38 -4.69 -6.81 -7.09
C ASP A 38 -3.41 -7.36 -7.72
N LEU A 39 -2.61 -6.52 -8.37
CA LEU A 39 -1.33 -6.92 -8.96
C LEU A 39 -0.23 -7.15 -7.91
N LEU A 40 -0.32 -6.48 -6.75
CA LEU A 40 0.77 -6.42 -5.77
C LEU A 40 0.54 -7.31 -4.55
N ARG A 41 -0.72 -7.62 -4.20
CA ARG A 41 -1.12 -8.29 -2.95
C ARG A 41 -0.41 -9.62 -2.70
N ASP A 42 -0.06 -10.36 -3.74
CA ASP A 42 0.59 -11.67 -3.62
C ASP A 42 2.13 -11.58 -3.76
N CYS A 43 2.67 -10.37 -3.96
CA CYS A 43 4.09 -10.10 -4.17
C CYS A 43 4.75 -9.31 -3.02
N CYS A 44 3.98 -8.84 -2.03
CA CYS A 44 4.50 -8.05 -0.91
C CYS A 44 3.85 -8.45 0.42
N ASP A 45 4.58 -8.26 1.52
CA ASP A 45 4.10 -8.49 2.88
C ASP A 45 3.24 -7.35 3.43
N ALA A 46 3.43 -6.14 2.90
CA ALA A 46 2.62 -4.95 3.16
C ALA A 46 2.78 -3.92 2.04
N ALA A 47 1.78 -3.04 1.92
CA ALA A 47 1.79 -1.91 1.02
C ALA A 47 1.48 -0.60 1.78
N ASN A 48 2.17 0.48 1.43
CA ASN A 48 1.75 1.83 1.82
C ASN A 48 1.04 2.54 0.65
N VAL A 49 0.00 3.31 0.98
CA VAL A 49 -0.65 4.24 0.05
C VAL A 49 -0.21 5.65 0.42
N THR A 50 0.62 6.25 -0.43
CA THR A 50 1.16 7.60 -0.19
C THR A 50 0.15 8.70 -0.47
N ASP A 51 0.29 9.80 0.25
CA ASP A 51 -0.42 11.04 -0.02
C ASP A 51 0.38 11.94 -0.98
N ASN A 52 -0.31 12.53 -1.97
CA ASN A 52 0.20 13.58 -2.87
C ASN A 52 1.62 13.36 -3.44
N GLN A 53 1.89 12.17 -3.98
CA GLN A 53 3.19 11.83 -4.57
C GLN A 53 3.65 12.88 -5.57
N THR A 54 4.93 13.26 -5.45
CA THR A 54 5.58 14.33 -6.22
C THR A 54 4.92 15.71 -6.06
N ALA A 55 4.30 15.98 -4.91
CA ALA A 55 3.55 17.20 -4.62
C ALA A 55 2.39 17.48 -5.60
N ILE A 56 1.83 16.44 -6.22
CA ILE A 56 0.68 16.56 -7.12
C ILE A 56 -0.58 16.10 -6.38
N VAL A 57 -1.62 16.93 -6.41
CA VAL A 57 -2.94 16.61 -5.87
C VAL A 57 -3.47 15.32 -6.51
N ARG A 58 -3.76 14.34 -5.67
CA ARG A 58 -4.30 13.02 -6.03
C ARG A 58 -5.55 12.73 -5.20
N MET A 59 -6.20 11.61 -5.50
CA MET A 59 -7.15 11.01 -4.57
C MET A 59 -6.52 10.90 -3.18
N SER A 60 -7.30 11.18 -2.13
CA SER A 60 -6.88 10.97 -0.74
C SER A 60 -6.37 9.54 -0.55
N SER A 61 -5.24 9.36 0.12
CA SER A 61 -4.69 8.03 0.44
C SER A 61 -5.55 7.21 1.40
N LEU A 62 -6.58 7.84 2.00
CA LEU A 62 -7.59 7.19 2.83
C LEU A 62 -8.89 6.89 2.06
N ALA A 63 -8.97 7.27 0.79
CA ALA A 63 -10.10 6.99 -0.08
C ALA A 63 -9.82 5.77 -0.97
N GLY A 64 -10.86 4.99 -1.25
CA GLY A 64 -10.78 3.75 -2.04
C GLY A 64 -11.36 2.57 -1.26
#